data_AF-A0A6I9XEH6-F1
#
_entry.id   AF-A0A6I9XEH6-F1
#
_cell.length_a   1.000
_cell.length_b   1.000
_cell.length_c   1.000
_cell.angle_alpha   90.00
_cell.angle_beta   90.00
_cell.angle_gamma   90.00
#
_symmetry.space_group_name_H-M   'P 1'
#
loop_
_entity.id
_entity.type
_entity.pdbx_description
1 polymer ?
#
loop_
_entity_poly.entity_id
_entity_poly.type
_entity_poly.pdbx_seq_one_letter_code
_entity_poly.pdbx_strand_id
1 'polypeptide(L)'
;MGPPAHLLTGQVGAEKWHKDTHATVQETSTLTKRCGKDALELWRPAKVPGQAEETPYERKLKIDSWKFKIDVSDSGEVKRKPPEGPGVTLWKCKIKPPPWVGKLTLPCTRDYSNTKNNEYVAQYFRETRLVVSRLRQALIEINEQFKGIMRMRQQLNAMLDKIRQGLMTNKQSKAIREHRAETEKISDKVDALMKWEKEEFTKLKMKLQDMMAWSGDHLKVRN
;
A
#
# COMPACT_ATOMS: atom_id res chain seq x y z
N MET A 1 8.65 26.53 -33.10
CA MET A 1 7.54 25.65 -33.55
C MET A 1 6.55 25.54 -32.40
N GLY A 2 5.43 26.28 -32.43
CA GLY A 2 4.36 26.10 -31.44
C GLY A 2 3.63 24.76 -31.68
N PRO A 3 2.93 24.21 -30.67
CA PRO A 3 2.22 22.95 -30.83
C PRO A 3 1.14 23.08 -31.91
N PRO A 4 0.93 22.05 -32.73
CA PRO A 4 0.02 22.11 -33.87
C PRO A 4 -1.44 22.35 -33.45
N ALA A 5 -2.14 23.21 -34.19
CA ALA A 5 -3.45 23.79 -33.83
C ALA A 5 -4.59 22.77 -33.57
N HIS A 6 -4.48 21.54 -34.07
CA HIS A 6 -5.44 20.47 -33.80
C HIS A 6 -5.42 20.00 -32.33
N LEU A 7 -4.32 20.25 -31.60
CA LEU A 7 -4.21 19.97 -30.16
C LEU A 7 -4.87 21.03 -29.28
N LEU A 8 -5.24 22.19 -29.85
CA LEU A 8 -5.91 23.28 -29.12
C LEU A 8 -7.45 23.23 -29.26
N THR A 9 -7.96 22.41 -30.18
CA THR A 9 -9.39 22.36 -30.54
C THR A 9 -10.00 20.96 -30.43
N GLY A 10 -9.20 19.91 -30.19
CA GLY A 10 -9.67 18.54 -30.02
C GLY A 10 -10.05 18.24 -28.57
N GLN A 11 -11.29 17.77 -28.36
CA GLN A 11 -11.76 17.24 -27.08
C GLN A 11 -10.84 16.07 -26.65
N VAL A 12 -10.12 16.24 -25.54
CA VAL A 12 -9.15 15.23 -25.07
C VAL A 12 -9.90 14.12 -24.32
N GLY A 13 -9.89 12.92 -24.90
CA GLY A 13 -10.50 11.72 -24.30
C GLY A 13 -11.48 11.03 -25.25
N ALA A 14 -11.80 9.76 -24.96
CA ALA A 14 -12.81 9.04 -25.74
C ALA A 14 -14.21 9.63 -25.48
N GLU A 15 -15.06 9.72 -26.51
CA GLU A 15 -16.44 10.23 -26.37
C GLU A 15 -17.24 9.52 -25.28
N LYS A 16 -17.00 8.22 -25.12
CA LYS A 16 -17.62 7.40 -24.07
C LYS A 16 -17.31 7.94 -22.68
N TRP A 17 -16.05 8.31 -22.42
CA TRP A 17 -15.63 8.89 -21.14
C TRP A 17 -16.31 10.24 -20.88
N HIS A 18 -16.44 11.09 -21.90
CA HIS A 18 -17.15 12.37 -21.76
C HIS A 18 -18.63 12.17 -21.42
N LYS A 19 -19.31 11.23 -22.09
CA LYS A 19 -20.72 10.90 -21.82
C LYS A 19 -20.90 10.37 -20.39
N ASP A 20 -20.06 9.43 -19.97
CA ASP A 20 -20.12 8.82 -18.63
C ASP A 20 -19.82 9.85 -17.53
N THR A 21 -18.82 10.70 -17.74
CA THR A 21 -18.45 11.77 -16.79
C THR A 21 -19.56 12.81 -16.69
N HIS A 22 -20.14 13.22 -17.82
CA HIS A 22 -21.25 14.16 -17.84
C HIS A 22 -22.51 13.59 -17.15
N ALA A 23 -22.82 12.31 -17.36
CA ALA A 23 -23.90 11.63 -16.65
C ALA A 23 -23.66 11.65 -15.14
N THR A 24 -22.44 11.33 -14.69
CA THR A 24 -22.07 11.36 -13.26
C THR A 24 -22.17 12.78 -12.68
N VAL A 25 -21.77 13.81 -13.43
CA VAL A 25 -21.91 15.21 -13.01
C VAL A 25 -23.39 15.62 -12.92
N GLN A 26 -24.24 15.14 -13.83
CA GLN A 26 -25.68 15.39 -13.75
C GLN A 26 -26.34 14.67 -12.57
N GLU A 27 -25.98 13.41 -12.31
CA GLU A 27 -26.43 12.64 -11.16
C GLU A 27 -26.02 13.30 -9.85
N THR A 28 -24.76 13.74 -9.73
CA THR A 28 -24.29 14.45 -8.53
C THR A 28 -24.99 15.80 -8.36
N SER A 29 -25.23 16.55 -9.45
CA SER A 29 -25.99 17.81 -9.41
C SER A 29 -27.45 17.60 -8.98
N THR A 30 -28.12 16.57 -9.51
CA THR A 30 -29.50 16.24 -9.13
C THR A 30 -29.59 15.76 -7.69
N LEU A 31 -28.64 14.95 -7.23
CA LEU A 31 -28.52 14.52 -5.83
C LEU A 31 -28.28 15.72 -4.92
N THR A 32 -27.40 16.64 -5.28
CA THR A 32 -27.15 17.87 -4.51
C THR A 32 -28.42 18.72 -4.41
N LYS A 33 -29.17 18.88 -5.51
CA LYS A 33 -30.46 19.58 -5.51
C LYS A 33 -31.49 18.87 -4.62
N ARG A 34 -31.55 17.54 -4.67
CA ARG A 34 -32.44 16.71 -3.84
C ARG A 34 -32.10 16.86 -2.36
N CYS A 35 -30.84 16.63 -1.96
CA CYS A 35 -30.38 16.85 -0.59
C CYS A 35 -30.63 18.29 -0.12
N GLY A 36 -30.50 19.28 -1.00
CA GLY A 36 -30.86 20.66 -0.70
C GLY A 36 -32.35 20.85 -0.41
N LYS A 37 -33.24 20.21 -1.19
CA LYS A 37 -34.69 20.19 -0.94
C LYS A 37 -35.03 19.47 0.36
N ASP A 38 -34.49 18.28 0.56
CA ASP A 38 -34.73 17.44 1.75
C ASP A 38 -34.24 18.16 3.02
N ALA A 39 -33.08 18.82 2.95
CA ALA A 39 -32.62 19.69 4.02
C ALA A 39 -33.60 20.84 4.25
N LEU A 40 -34.04 21.56 3.23
CA LEU A 40 -35.03 22.64 3.42
C LEU A 40 -36.34 22.14 4.05
N GLU A 41 -36.79 20.93 3.72
CA GLU A 41 -37.98 20.31 4.34
C GLU A 41 -37.77 19.96 5.82
N LEU A 42 -36.60 19.42 6.18
CA LEU A 42 -36.22 19.16 7.58
C LEU A 42 -36.11 20.46 8.40
N TRP A 43 -35.77 21.57 7.74
CA TRP A 43 -35.63 22.87 8.39
C TRP A 43 -36.96 23.62 8.49
N ARG A 44 -37.99 23.23 7.72
CA ARG A 44 -39.32 23.82 7.89
C ARG A 44 -39.89 23.44 9.26
N PRO A 45 -40.52 24.39 9.99
CA PRO A 45 -41.26 24.08 11.20
C PRO A 45 -42.29 22.98 10.91
N ALA A 46 -42.51 22.08 11.87
CA ALA A 46 -43.62 21.14 11.77
C ALA A 46 -44.93 21.93 11.64
N LYS A 47 -45.73 21.67 10.60
CA LYS A 47 -47.09 22.22 10.49
C LYS A 47 -47.88 21.66 11.69
N VAL A 48 -48.37 22.54 12.57
CA VAL A 48 -49.25 22.14 13.66
C VAL A 48 -50.59 21.72 13.04
N PRO A 49 -51.13 20.54 13.33
CA PRO A 49 -52.43 20.13 12.80
C PRO A 49 -53.51 21.15 13.20
N GLY A 50 -54.21 21.73 12.22
CA GLY A 50 -55.29 22.69 12.44
C GLY A 50 -54.93 24.18 12.27
N GLN A 51 -53.67 24.54 11.99
CA GLN A 51 -53.35 25.90 11.57
C GLN A 51 -53.75 26.13 10.10
N ALA A 52 -54.45 27.23 9.83
CA ALA A 52 -54.70 27.71 8.47
C ALA A 52 -53.37 27.91 7.72
N GLU A 53 -53.34 27.63 6.42
CA GLU A 53 -52.14 27.82 5.62
C GLU A 53 -51.73 29.30 5.66
N GLU A 54 -50.50 29.59 6.11
CA GLU A 54 -49.97 30.96 6.16
C GLU A 54 -50.13 31.64 4.80
N THR A 55 -50.73 32.83 4.80
CA THR A 55 -50.89 33.59 3.56
C THR A 55 -49.51 33.96 2.99
N PRO A 56 -49.37 34.15 1.67
CA PRO A 56 -48.09 34.56 1.07
C PRO A 56 -47.49 35.82 1.70
N TYR A 57 -48.34 36.73 2.20
CA TYR A 57 -47.95 37.96 2.87
C TYR A 57 -47.39 37.72 4.28
N GLU A 58 -48.08 36.94 5.11
CA GLU A 58 -47.61 36.57 6.46
C GLU A 58 -46.30 35.80 6.41
N ARG A 59 -46.18 34.89 5.44
CA ARG A 59 -44.94 34.15 5.19
C ARG A 59 -43.79 35.08 4.83
N LYS A 60 -44.05 36.10 4.01
CA LYS A 60 -43.04 37.10 3.63
C LYS A 60 -42.61 37.94 4.84
N LEU A 61 -43.56 38.43 5.64
CA LEU A 61 -43.28 39.16 6.88
C LEU A 61 -42.43 38.36 7.88
N LYS A 62 -42.75 37.07 8.04
CA LYS A 62 -42.02 36.14 8.91
C LYS A 62 -40.60 35.86 8.41
N ILE A 63 -40.40 35.77 7.10
CA ILE A 63 -39.06 35.63 6.51
C ILE A 63 -38.27 36.95 6.61
N ASP A 64 -38.94 38.10 6.45
CA ASP A 64 -38.32 39.42 6.54
C ASP A 64 -37.87 39.75 7.97
N SER A 65 -38.57 39.28 8.99
CA SER A 65 -38.12 39.41 10.38
C SER A 65 -36.85 38.60 10.71
N TRP A 66 -36.51 37.61 9.87
CA TRP A 66 -35.28 36.81 9.99
C TRP A 66 -34.10 37.37 9.22
N LYS A 67 -34.28 38.47 8.48
CA LYS A 67 -33.21 39.15 7.75
C LYS A 67 -32.44 40.11 8.66
N PHE A 68 -31.17 40.35 8.32
CA PHE A 68 -30.40 41.42 8.97
C PHE A 68 -31.07 42.75 8.70
N LYS A 69 -31.38 43.48 9.77
CA LYS A 69 -31.80 44.87 9.66
C LYS A 69 -30.56 45.72 9.41
N ILE A 70 -30.66 46.59 8.41
CA ILE A 70 -29.63 47.55 8.08
C ILE A 70 -30.04 48.85 8.74
N ASP A 71 -29.37 49.20 9.83
CA ASP A 71 -29.58 50.49 10.48
C ASP A 71 -28.48 51.43 10.00
N VAL A 72 -28.87 52.57 9.43
CA VAL A 72 -27.94 53.66 9.11
C VAL A 72 -27.98 54.63 10.27
N SER A 73 -26.86 54.85 10.95
CA SER A 73 -26.78 55.84 12.02
C SER A 73 -26.84 57.26 11.45
N ASP A 74 -27.18 58.25 12.27
CA ASP A 74 -27.24 59.66 11.87
C ASP A 74 -25.90 60.22 11.33
N SER A 75 -24.79 59.52 11.64
CA SER A 75 -23.44 59.76 11.12
C SER A 75 -23.15 59.12 9.75
N GLY A 76 -24.10 58.38 9.16
CA GLY A 76 -23.97 57.68 7.88
C GLY A 76 -23.33 56.27 7.95
N GLU A 77 -23.01 55.74 9.14
CA GLU A 77 -22.50 54.37 9.26
C GLU A 77 -23.62 53.34 9.11
N VAL A 78 -23.40 52.37 8.23
CA VAL A 78 -24.33 51.27 7.96
C VAL A 78 -23.99 50.08 8.89
N LYS A 79 -24.74 49.89 9.97
CA LYS A 79 -24.57 48.76 10.90
C LYS A 79 -25.61 47.68 10.63
N ARG A 80 -25.12 46.47 10.34
CA ARG A 80 -25.96 45.27 10.17
C ARG A 80 -26.21 44.65 11.54
N LYS A 81 -27.42 44.78 12.07
CA LYS A 81 -27.80 44.09 13.30
C LYS A 81 -28.35 42.70 12.98
N PRO A 82 -27.92 41.65 13.70
CA PRO A 82 -28.55 40.34 13.58
C PRO A 82 -30.03 40.46 13.98
N PRO A 83 -30.91 39.65 13.38
CA PRO A 83 -32.32 39.63 13.76
C PRO A 83 -32.48 39.35 15.26
N GLU A 84 -33.38 40.08 15.90
CA GLU A 84 -33.62 40.00 17.34
C GLU A 84 -34.38 38.71 17.69
N GLY A 85 -33.79 37.89 18.55
CA GLY A 85 -34.40 36.66 19.07
C GLY A 85 -33.36 35.63 19.56
N PRO A 86 -33.69 34.80 20.57
CA PRO A 86 -32.77 33.76 21.05
C PRO A 86 -32.53 32.71 19.95
N GLY A 87 -31.25 32.46 19.62
CA GLY A 87 -30.81 31.31 18.80
C GLY A 87 -30.64 31.53 17.29
N VAL A 88 -30.70 32.77 16.79
CA VAL A 88 -30.49 33.05 15.35
C VAL A 88 -29.01 33.31 15.05
N THR A 89 -28.23 32.25 14.80
CA THR A 89 -26.86 32.39 14.26
C THR A 89 -26.85 32.00 12.78
N LEU A 90 -26.79 33.02 11.93
CA LEU A 90 -26.69 32.89 10.48
C LEU A 90 -25.21 32.69 10.07
N TRP A 91 -24.84 31.49 9.62
CA TRP A 91 -23.64 31.35 8.79
C TRP A 91 -23.94 31.94 7.41
N LYS A 92 -22.99 32.72 6.88
CA LYS A 92 -23.10 33.57 5.69
C LYS A 92 -24.12 33.05 4.67
N CYS A 93 -25.22 33.81 4.54
CA CYS A 93 -26.24 33.73 3.48
C CYS A 93 -27.33 32.63 3.57
N LYS A 94 -27.40 31.76 4.61
CA LYS A 94 -28.48 30.75 4.71
C LYS A 94 -29.22 30.78 6.05
N ILE A 95 -30.48 31.23 6.01
CA ILE A 95 -31.44 31.34 7.13
C ILE A 95 -31.64 29.99 7.83
N LYS A 96 -31.22 29.88 9.10
CA LYS A 96 -31.45 28.72 9.98
C LYS A 96 -32.53 29.05 11.01
N PRO A 97 -33.61 28.25 11.12
CA PRO A 97 -34.54 28.39 12.23
C PRO A 97 -33.88 27.93 13.54
N PRO A 98 -34.37 28.40 14.71
CA PRO A 98 -33.82 28.03 16.00
C PRO A 98 -33.76 26.49 16.18
N PRO A 99 -32.75 25.96 16.91
CA PRO A 99 -32.52 24.52 17.04
C PRO A 99 -33.72 23.69 17.53
N TRP A 100 -34.66 24.29 18.27
CA TRP A 100 -35.87 23.64 18.78
C TRP A 100 -37.09 23.72 17.84
N VAL A 101 -36.97 24.40 16.69
CA VAL A 101 -38.03 24.57 15.69
C VAL A 101 -37.82 23.68 14.47
N GLY A 102 -36.57 23.36 14.12
CA GLY A 102 -36.25 22.46 13.01
C GLY A 102 -36.42 20.99 13.40
N LYS A 103 -36.81 20.15 12.43
CA LYS A 103 -36.81 18.67 12.59
C LYS A 103 -35.40 18.07 12.54
N LEU A 104 -34.37 18.90 12.60
CA LEU A 104 -32.97 18.47 12.53
C LEU A 104 -32.61 17.74 13.82
N THR A 105 -32.42 16.43 13.71
CA THR A 105 -31.65 15.69 14.69
C THR A 105 -30.23 16.27 14.73
N LEU A 106 -29.69 16.47 15.93
CA LEU A 106 -28.29 16.88 16.15
C LEU A 106 -27.35 15.93 15.36
N PRO A 107 -26.15 16.37 14.93
CA PRO A 107 -25.40 15.68 13.88
C PRO A 107 -24.87 14.30 14.32
N CYS A 108 -25.70 13.26 14.17
CA CYS A 108 -25.33 11.84 14.28
C CYS A 108 -24.27 11.44 13.24
N THR A 109 -24.05 12.29 12.23
CA THR A 109 -23.04 12.10 11.19
C THR A 109 -21.61 12.19 11.72
N ARG A 110 -21.34 13.01 12.75
CA ARG A 110 -20.00 13.09 13.35
C ARG A 110 -19.61 11.77 14.00
N ASP A 111 -20.48 11.25 14.86
CA ASP A 111 -20.18 10.05 15.64
C ASP A 111 -20.17 8.80 14.73
N TYR A 112 -21.06 8.72 13.74
CA TYR A 112 -21.01 7.69 12.70
C TYR A 112 -19.71 7.73 11.89
N SER A 113 -19.26 8.92 11.46
CA SER A 113 -18.01 9.08 10.70
C SER A 113 -16.80 8.71 11.54
N ASN A 114 -16.79 9.07 12.83
CA ASN A 114 -15.72 8.67 13.76
C ASN A 114 -15.67 7.15 13.92
N THR A 115 -16.82 6.49 14.10
CA THR A 115 -16.87 5.03 14.21
C THR A 115 -16.35 4.36 12.94
N LYS A 116 -16.78 4.81 11.76
CA LYS A 116 -16.32 4.25 10.47
C LYS A 116 -14.83 4.48 10.22
N ASN A 117 -14.31 5.66 10.56
CA ASN A 117 -12.87 5.93 10.47
C ASN A 117 -12.07 5.04 11.42
N ASN A 118 -12.54 4.85 12.66
CA ASN A 118 -11.87 3.97 13.62
C ASN A 118 -11.88 2.51 13.18
N GLU A 119 -13.00 2.02 12.63
CA GLU A 119 -13.10 0.67 12.03
C GLU A 119 -12.10 0.49 10.88
N TYR A 120 -12.04 1.46 9.97
CA TYR A 120 -11.11 1.42 8.83
C TYR A 120 -9.65 1.41 9.29
N VAL A 121 -9.28 2.31 10.22
CA VAL A 121 -7.93 2.37 10.79
C VAL A 121 -7.57 1.06 11.49
N ALA A 122 -8.48 0.50 12.29
CA ALA A 122 -8.26 -0.77 12.96
C ALA A 122 -8.07 -1.93 11.97
N GLN A 123 -8.84 -1.97 10.88
CA GLN A 123 -8.70 -2.97 9.82
C GLN A 123 -7.35 -2.83 9.12
N TYR A 124 -6.98 -1.61 8.71
CA TYR A 124 -5.69 -1.33 8.09
C TYR A 124 -4.51 -1.79 8.98
N PHE A 125 -4.55 -1.49 10.28
CA PHE A 125 -3.51 -1.94 11.21
C PHE A 125 -3.45 -3.46 11.37
N ARG A 126 -4.59 -4.17 11.32
CA ARG A 126 -4.61 -5.64 11.36
C ARG A 126 -4.00 -6.25 10.10
N GLU A 127 -4.38 -5.75 8.93
CA GLU A 127 -3.88 -6.23 7.64
C GLU A 127 -2.38 -5.97 7.50
N THR A 128 -1.91 -4.76 7.84
CA THR A 128 -0.48 -4.42 7.83
C THR A 128 0.32 -5.28 8.80
N ARG A 129 -0.16 -5.53 10.02
CA ARG A 129 0.50 -6.45 10.97
C ARG A 129 0.60 -7.87 10.42
N LEU A 130 -0.44 -8.35 9.75
CA LEU A 130 -0.45 -9.67 9.13
C LEU A 130 0.57 -9.77 7.98
N VAL A 131 0.64 -8.75 7.11
CA VAL A 131 1.67 -8.68 6.05
C VAL A 131 3.07 -8.65 6.65
N VAL A 132 3.32 -7.82 7.66
CA VAL A 132 4.62 -7.76 8.36
C VAL A 132 4.98 -9.11 8.98
N SER A 133 4.02 -9.80 9.60
CA SER A 133 4.25 -11.14 10.17
C SER A 133 4.66 -12.15 9.11
N ARG A 134 3.97 -12.15 7.95
CA ARG A 134 4.30 -13.04 6.82
C ARG A 134 5.68 -12.75 6.25
N LEU A 135 6.02 -11.47 6.09
CA LEU A 135 7.36 -11.07 5.63
C LEU A 135 8.46 -11.50 6.62
N ARG A 136 8.20 -11.41 7.93
CA ARG A 136 9.14 -11.90 8.94
C ARG A 136 9.32 -13.42 8.89
N GLN A 137 8.24 -14.18 8.73
CA GLN A 137 8.32 -15.63 8.55
C GLN A 137 9.11 -16.00 7.30
N ALA A 138 8.78 -15.39 6.15
CA ALA A 138 9.51 -15.62 4.90
C ALA A 138 11.01 -15.28 5.04
N LEU A 139 11.34 -14.20 5.76
CA LEU A 139 12.73 -13.84 6.03
C LEU A 139 13.46 -14.88 6.90
N ILE A 140 12.78 -15.43 7.92
CA ILE A 140 13.34 -16.51 8.75
C ILE A 140 13.58 -17.76 7.91
N GLU A 141 12.60 -18.17 7.11
CA GLU A 141 12.70 -19.34 6.22
C GLU A 141 13.87 -19.19 5.23
N ILE A 142 13.98 -18.04 4.55
CA ILE A 142 15.09 -17.76 3.63
C ILE A 142 16.43 -17.82 4.36
N ASN A 143 16.52 -17.28 5.58
CA ASN A 143 17.76 -17.32 6.36
C ASN A 143 18.14 -18.75 6.78
N GLU A 144 17.16 -19.59 7.11
CA GLU A 144 17.40 -21.01 7.40
C GLU A 144 17.89 -21.78 6.17
N GLN A 145 17.26 -21.54 5.00
CA GLN A 145 17.71 -22.12 3.74
C GLN A 145 19.14 -21.67 3.40
N PHE A 146 19.44 -20.38 3.57
CA PHE A 146 20.77 -19.83 3.37
C PHE A 146 21.82 -20.49 4.28
N LYS A 147 21.51 -20.66 5.58
CA LYS A 147 22.37 -21.39 6.51
C LYS A 147 22.57 -22.85 6.07
N GLY A 148 21.53 -23.51 5.56
CA GLY A 148 21.62 -24.86 4.99
C GLY A 148 22.60 -24.95 3.82
N ILE A 149 22.49 -24.02 2.86
CA ILE A 149 23.41 -23.92 1.71
C ILE A 149 24.85 -23.69 2.18
N MET A 150 25.06 -22.81 3.17
CA MET A 150 26.40 -22.56 3.71
C MET A 150 27.02 -23.80 4.36
N ARG A 151 26.24 -24.58 5.11
CA ARG A 151 26.72 -25.86 5.67
C ARG A 151 27.09 -26.87 4.58
N MET A 152 26.25 -27.00 3.55
CA MET A 152 26.56 -27.90 2.41
C MET A 152 27.84 -27.46 1.69
N ARG A 153 28.04 -26.15 1.50
CA ARG A 153 29.30 -25.60 0.93
C ARG A 153 30.52 -25.93 1.80
N GLN A 154 30.39 -25.83 3.11
CA GLN A 154 31.47 -26.22 4.05
C GLN A 154 31.79 -27.72 3.94
N GLN A 155 30.77 -28.59 3.85
CA GLN A 155 30.96 -30.03 3.66
C GLN A 155 31.65 -30.34 2.33
N LEU A 156 31.25 -29.69 1.24
CA LEU A 156 31.89 -29.81 -0.08
C LEU A 156 33.37 -29.40 -0.02
N ASN A 157 33.70 -28.28 0.64
CA ASN A 157 35.08 -27.87 0.86
C ASN A 157 35.88 -28.93 1.65
N ALA A 158 35.33 -29.45 2.74
CA ALA A 158 35.99 -30.48 3.54
C ALA A 158 36.22 -31.77 2.73
N MET A 159 35.27 -32.17 1.87
CA MET A 159 35.45 -33.31 0.97
C MET A 159 36.53 -33.05 -0.09
N LEU A 160 36.59 -31.84 -0.64
CA LEU A 160 37.62 -31.43 -1.59
C LEU A 160 39.01 -31.50 -0.94
N ASP A 161 39.15 -31.07 0.31
CA ASP A 161 40.41 -31.16 1.05
C ASP A 161 40.82 -32.62 1.32
N LYS A 162 39.87 -33.51 1.63
CA LYS A 162 40.14 -34.96 1.72
C LYS A 162 40.65 -35.54 0.41
N ILE A 163 40.07 -35.13 -0.73
CA ILE A 163 40.52 -35.57 -2.06
C ILE A 163 41.91 -35.03 -2.38
N ARG A 164 42.20 -33.77 -2.03
CA ARG A 164 43.55 -33.20 -2.17
C ARG A 164 44.57 -33.98 -1.33
N GLN A 165 44.21 -34.33 -0.10
CA GLN A 165 45.03 -35.17 0.76
C GLN A 165 45.25 -36.56 0.14
N GLY A 166 44.20 -37.21 -0.35
CA GLY A 166 44.29 -38.50 -1.05
C GLY A 166 45.23 -38.45 -2.27
N LEU A 167 45.18 -37.39 -3.07
CA LEU A 167 46.13 -37.19 -4.18
C LEU A 167 47.58 -37.03 -3.70
N MET A 168 47.81 -36.34 -2.58
CA MET A 168 49.14 -36.19 -2.01
C MET A 168 49.66 -37.52 -1.46
N THR A 169 48.82 -38.28 -0.76
CA THR A 169 49.15 -39.62 -0.28
C THR A 169 49.46 -40.56 -1.44
N ASN A 170 48.63 -40.58 -2.49
CA ASN A 170 48.88 -41.39 -3.68
C ASN A 170 50.23 -41.06 -4.34
N LYS A 171 50.58 -39.76 -4.46
CA LYS A 171 51.90 -39.34 -4.95
C LYS A 171 53.04 -39.84 -4.06
N GLN A 172 52.90 -39.73 -2.74
CA GLN A 172 53.89 -40.21 -1.78
C GLN A 172 54.04 -41.73 -1.83
N SER A 173 52.93 -42.47 -1.88
CA SER A 173 52.93 -43.93 -2.01
C SER A 173 53.61 -44.38 -3.29
N LYS A 174 53.37 -43.69 -4.42
CA LYS A 174 54.06 -43.96 -5.68
C LYS A 174 55.57 -43.75 -5.57
N ALA A 175 56.00 -42.64 -4.98
CA ALA A 175 57.43 -42.35 -4.77
C ALA A 175 58.12 -43.39 -3.89
N ILE A 176 57.48 -43.82 -2.79
CA ILE A 176 58.01 -44.88 -1.92
C ILE A 176 58.19 -46.20 -2.69
N ARG A 177 57.24 -46.55 -3.57
CA ARG A 177 57.35 -47.75 -4.40
C ARG A 177 58.43 -47.66 -5.46
N GLU A 178 58.63 -46.49 -6.06
CA GLU A 178 59.69 -46.25 -7.05
C GLU A 178 61.10 -46.43 -6.47
N HIS A 179 61.26 -46.24 -5.15
CA HIS A 179 62.52 -46.43 -4.44
C HIS A 179 62.79 -47.86 -3.92
N ARG A 180 61.93 -48.84 -4.23
CA ARG A 180 62.16 -50.25 -3.84
C ARG A 180 63.34 -50.85 -4.60
N ALA A 181 64.04 -51.80 -3.98
CA ALA A 181 65.11 -52.55 -4.64
C ALA A 181 64.55 -53.36 -5.84
N GLU A 182 65.32 -53.50 -6.92
CA GLU A 182 64.87 -54.15 -8.15
C GLU A 182 64.45 -55.62 -7.93
N THR A 183 65.00 -56.30 -6.92
CA THR A 183 64.61 -57.66 -6.53
C THR A 183 63.18 -57.76 -5.97
N GLU A 184 62.63 -56.66 -5.45
CA GLU A 184 61.30 -56.60 -4.84
C GLU A 184 60.25 -55.98 -5.79
N LYS A 185 60.67 -55.55 -6.98
CA LYS A 185 59.84 -54.86 -7.97
C LYS A 185 59.02 -55.85 -8.81
N ILE A 186 58.33 -56.74 -8.10
CA ILE A 186 57.46 -57.75 -8.67
C ILE A 186 56.13 -57.08 -9.05
N SER A 187 55.56 -57.45 -10.20
CA SER A 187 54.27 -56.90 -10.64
C SER A 187 53.14 -57.36 -9.72
N ASP A 188 52.63 -56.46 -8.88
CA ASP A 188 51.64 -56.75 -7.83
C ASP A 188 50.26 -56.11 -8.10
N LYS A 189 50.04 -55.59 -9.32
CA LYS A 189 48.84 -54.83 -9.75
C LYS A 189 48.56 -53.55 -8.94
N VAL A 190 49.31 -53.25 -7.88
CA VAL A 190 49.05 -52.08 -7.05
C VAL A 190 49.39 -50.79 -7.77
N ASP A 191 50.39 -50.81 -8.66
CA ASP A 191 50.70 -49.66 -9.51
C ASP A 191 49.56 -49.30 -10.46
N ALA A 192 48.85 -50.30 -10.98
CA ALA A 192 47.65 -50.08 -11.78
C ALA A 192 46.51 -49.50 -10.94
N LEU A 193 46.31 -49.99 -9.71
CA LEU A 193 45.32 -49.44 -8.78
C LEU A 193 45.65 -48.00 -8.37
N MET A 194 46.91 -47.67 -8.08
CA MET A 194 47.31 -46.30 -7.74
C MET A 194 47.12 -45.34 -8.92
N LYS A 195 47.37 -45.79 -10.14
CA LYS A 195 47.10 -44.99 -11.35
C LYS A 195 45.60 -44.72 -11.49
N TRP A 196 44.77 -45.75 -11.32
CA TRP A 196 43.32 -45.63 -11.36
C TRP A 196 42.79 -44.69 -10.26
N GLU A 197 43.25 -44.86 -9.02
CA GLU A 197 42.85 -44.01 -7.88
C GLU A 197 43.19 -42.54 -8.15
N LYS A 198 44.38 -42.26 -8.68
CA LYS A 198 44.79 -40.91 -9.07
C LYS A 198 43.85 -40.31 -10.12
N GLU A 199 43.48 -41.09 -11.13
CA GLU A 199 42.56 -40.66 -12.19
C GLU A 199 41.15 -40.41 -11.65
N GLU A 200 40.67 -41.21 -10.71
CA GLU A 200 39.37 -40.96 -10.08
C GLU A 200 39.39 -39.74 -9.15
N PHE A 201 40.44 -39.57 -8.34
CA PHE A 201 40.56 -38.38 -7.52
C PHE A 201 40.73 -37.10 -8.36
N THR A 202 41.40 -37.14 -9.50
CA THR A 202 41.50 -35.95 -10.38
C THR A 202 40.14 -35.61 -10.98
N LYS A 203 39.37 -36.60 -11.47
CA LYS A 203 37.99 -36.39 -11.95
C LYS A 203 37.10 -35.78 -10.88
N LEU A 204 37.09 -36.36 -9.68
CA LEU A 204 36.29 -35.87 -8.56
C LEU A 204 36.71 -34.47 -8.11
N LYS A 205 38.02 -34.21 -8.06
CA LYS A 205 38.56 -32.88 -7.74
C LYS A 205 38.05 -31.83 -8.72
N MET A 206 38.16 -32.07 -10.03
CA MET A 206 37.68 -31.12 -11.04
C MET A 206 36.18 -30.86 -10.89
N LYS A 207 35.38 -31.93 -10.79
CA LYS A 207 33.93 -31.82 -10.61
C LYS A 207 33.55 -31.00 -9.36
N LEU A 208 34.22 -31.23 -8.24
CA LEU A 208 33.98 -30.46 -7.00
C LEU A 208 34.44 -29.01 -7.12
N GLN A 209 35.57 -28.75 -7.77
CA GLN A 209 36.04 -27.40 -8.03
C GLN A 209 35.07 -26.61 -8.90
N ASP A 210 34.50 -27.24 -9.94
CA ASP A 210 33.50 -26.61 -10.81
C ASP A 210 32.23 -26.27 -10.02
N MET A 211 31.73 -27.20 -9.19
CA MET A 211 30.58 -26.94 -8.32
C MET A 211 30.87 -25.83 -7.28
N MET A 212 32.10 -25.76 -6.76
CA MET A 212 32.54 -24.72 -5.83
C MET A 212 32.68 -23.34 -6.52
N ALA A 213 33.13 -23.32 -7.77
CA ALA A 213 33.22 -22.12 -8.59
C ALA A 213 31.82 -21.59 -8.91
N TRP A 214 30.94 -22.46 -9.43
CA TRP A 214 29.55 -22.14 -9.73
C TRP A 214 28.82 -21.57 -8.50
N SER A 215 28.93 -22.25 -7.36
CA SER A 215 28.35 -21.74 -6.11
C SER A 215 29.02 -20.45 -5.62
N GLY A 216 30.30 -20.22 -5.92
CA GLY A 216 30.99 -18.96 -5.62
C GLY A 216 30.43 -17.80 -6.44
N ASP A 217 30.16 -18.02 -7.73
CA ASP A 217 29.61 -17.00 -8.62
C ASP A 217 28.20 -16.60 -8.17
N HIS A 218 27.34 -17.57 -7.84
CA HIS A 218 26.00 -17.29 -7.31
C HIS A 218 26.01 -16.50 -5.99
N LEU A 219 27.03 -16.67 -5.17
CA LEU A 219 27.18 -15.94 -3.90
C LEU A 219 27.81 -14.56 -4.07
N LYS A 220 28.53 -14.29 -5.17
CA LYS A 220 29.20 -13.00 -5.43
C LYS A 220 28.29 -11.94 -6.08
N VAL A 221 27.12 -12.32 -6.61
CA VAL A 221 26.25 -11.42 -7.41
C VAL A 221 25.64 -10.23 -6.62
N ARG A 222 25.91 -10.08 -5.32
CA ARG A 222 25.47 -8.91 -4.55
C ARG A 222 26.52 -8.44 -3.55
N ASN A 223 27.44 -7.61 -4.04
CA ASN A 223 28.02 -6.48 -3.30
C ASN A 223 27.98 -5.27 -4.21
#